data_AF-A0A7S0HPS3-F1
#
_entry.id   AF-A0A7S0HPS3-F1
#
_cell.length_a   1.000
_cell.length_b   1.000
_cell.length_c   1.000
_cell.angle_alpha   90.00
_cell.angle_beta   90.00
_cell.angle_gamma   90.00
#
_symmetry.space_group_name_H-M   'P 1'
#
loop_
_entity.id
_entity.type
_entity.pdbx_description
1 polymer ?
#
loop_
_entity_poly.entity_id
_entity_poly.type
_entity_poly.pdbx_seq_one_letter_code
_entity_poly.pdbx_strand_id
1 'polypeptide(L)'
;PKVALQTEVGELKAAKASLETQKERLKTIFNELISEFRKTVTLLTGFRVDMVGETRQYEVRPSMAIKGDVLKFRCSKEGDMELLPTEFATRLSPQIETYLQERHSIPAFLASVTLRLLDS
;
A
#
# COMPACT_ATOMS: atom_id res chain seq x y z
N PRO A 1 -19.43 -50.74 2.51
CA PRO A 1 -19.45 -49.61 1.53
C PRO A 1 -20.01 -48.29 2.11
N LYS A 2 -21.25 -48.27 2.62
CA LYS A 2 -21.92 -47.02 3.09
C LYS A 2 -21.29 -46.41 4.36
N VAL A 3 -20.83 -47.24 5.29
CA VAL A 3 -20.17 -46.79 6.54
C VAL A 3 -18.80 -46.17 6.25
N ALA A 4 -18.00 -46.79 5.37
CA ALA A 4 -16.70 -46.24 4.96
C ALA A 4 -16.83 -44.86 4.29
N LEU A 5 -17.84 -44.68 3.43
CA LEU A 5 -18.16 -43.40 2.81
C LEU A 5 -18.59 -42.33 3.83
N GLN A 6 -19.30 -42.71 4.89
CA GLN A 6 -19.69 -41.76 5.95
C GLN A 6 -18.49 -41.31 6.77
N THR A 7 -17.55 -42.21 7.06
CA THR A 7 -16.29 -41.88 7.74
C THR A 7 -15.44 -40.92 6.90
N GLU A 8 -15.25 -41.22 5.62
CA GLU A 8 -14.49 -40.37 4.69
C GLU A 8 -15.11 -38.97 4.55
N VAL A 9 -16.44 -38.87 4.44
CA VAL A 9 -17.15 -37.58 4.44
C VAL A 9 -16.95 -36.81 5.75
N GLY A 10 -16.89 -37.50 6.89
CA GLY A 10 -16.61 -36.91 8.19
C GLY A 10 -15.20 -36.33 8.28
N GLU A 11 -14.21 -37.11 7.85
CA GLU A 11 -12.80 -36.70 7.81
C GLU A 11 -12.57 -35.51 6.88
N LEU A 12 -13.16 -35.54 5.68
CA LEU A 12 -13.09 -34.42 4.73
C LEU A 12 -13.72 -33.14 5.28
N LYS A 13 -14.84 -33.25 6.00
CA LYS A 13 -15.47 -32.09 6.67
C LYS A 13 -14.59 -31.51 7.77
N ALA A 14 -13.97 -32.37 8.59
CA ALA A 14 -13.05 -31.94 9.64
C ALA A 14 -11.80 -31.25 9.06
N ALA A 15 -11.22 -31.83 8.00
CA ALA A 15 -10.09 -31.25 7.29
C ALA A 15 -10.44 -29.88 6.69
N LYS A 16 -11.60 -29.75 6.03
CA LYS A 16 -12.08 -28.46 5.49
C LYS A 16 -12.24 -27.41 6.59
N ALA A 17 -12.83 -27.76 7.73
CA ALA A 17 -13.01 -26.83 8.86
C ALA A 17 -11.66 -26.36 9.44
N SER A 18 -10.69 -27.28 9.53
CA SER A 18 -9.33 -26.94 9.95
C SER A 18 -8.66 -25.97 8.97
N LEU A 19 -8.76 -26.22 7.66
CA LEU A 19 -8.20 -25.35 6.63
C LEU A 19 -8.82 -23.96 6.62
N GLU A 20 -10.14 -23.83 6.77
CA GLU A 20 -10.79 -22.51 6.87
C GLU A 20 -10.33 -21.76 8.13
N THR A 21 -10.17 -22.46 9.26
CA THR A 21 -9.66 -21.84 10.49
C THR A 21 -8.23 -21.34 10.32
N GLN A 22 -7.36 -22.11 9.67
CA GLN A 22 -5.99 -21.71 9.39
C GLN A 22 -5.93 -20.52 8.41
N LYS A 23 -6.78 -20.51 7.39
CA LYS A 23 -6.91 -19.42 6.43
C LYS A 23 -7.34 -18.11 7.08
N GLU A 24 -8.35 -18.13 7.95
CA GLU A 24 -8.78 -16.93 8.66
C GLU A 24 -7.69 -16.42 9.62
N ARG A 25 -7.00 -17.33 10.33
CA ARG A 25 -5.85 -16.94 11.16
C ARG A 25 -4.73 -16.29 10.36
N LEU A 26 -4.41 -16.83 9.18
CA LEU A 26 -3.37 -16.28 8.30
C LEU A 26 -3.74 -14.88 7.80
N LYS A 27 -5.01 -14.66 7.42
CA LYS A 27 -5.51 -13.33 7.03
C LYS A 27 -5.38 -12.32 8.17
N THR A 28 -5.75 -12.71 9.39
CA THR A 28 -5.63 -11.82 10.57
C THR A 28 -4.19 -11.41 10.81
N ILE A 29 -3.27 -12.37 10.88
CA ILE A 29 -1.85 -12.08 11.10
C ILE A 29 -1.29 -11.20 9.98
N PHE A 30 -1.60 -11.49 8.72
CA PHE A 30 -1.16 -10.69 7.59
C PHE A 30 -1.68 -9.24 7.67
N ASN A 31 -2.95 -9.06 8.03
CA ASN A 31 -3.57 -7.74 8.18
C ASN A 31 -2.94 -6.93 9.33
N GLU A 32 -2.62 -7.59 10.45
CA GLU A 32 -1.93 -6.97 11.59
C GLU A 32 -0.52 -6.52 11.18
N LEU A 33 0.27 -7.41 10.56
CA LEU A 33 1.63 -7.11 10.10
C LEU A 33 1.67 -5.96 9.09
N ILE A 34 0.80 -5.98 8.07
CA ILE A 34 0.78 -4.92 7.05
C ILE A 34 0.26 -3.59 7.61
N SER A 35 -0.61 -3.64 8.62
CA SER A 35 -1.10 -2.44 9.32
C SER A 35 0.02 -1.81 10.15
N GLU A 36 0.73 -2.61 10.93
CA GLU A 36 1.87 -2.17 11.74
C GLU A 36 3.00 -1.62 10.85
N PHE A 37 3.34 -2.32 9.78
CA PHE A 37 4.36 -1.88 8.84
C PHE A 37 4.00 -0.52 8.21
N ARG A 38 2.76 -0.38 7.69
CA ARG A 38 2.31 0.90 7.11
C ARG A 38 2.31 2.03 8.13
N LYS A 39 1.88 1.76 9.36
CA LYS A 39 1.91 2.74 10.45
C LYS A 39 3.34 3.20 10.74
N THR A 40 4.28 2.27 10.86
CA THR A 40 5.70 2.56 11.10
C THR A 40 6.32 3.37 9.97
N VAL A 41 6.10 2.97 8.70
CA VAL A 41 6.58 3.74 7.54
C VAL A 41 5.99 5.15 7.52
N THR A 42 4.69 5.29 7.84
CA THR A 42 4.03 6.59 7.91
C THR A 42 4.65 7.48 8.99
N LEU A 43 4.90 6.94 10.18
CA LEU A 43 5.51 7.69 11.29
C LEU A 43 6.94 8.13 10.98
N LEU A 44 7.72 7.28 10.31
CA LEU A 44 9.12 7.58 9.98
C LEU A 44 9.27 8.55 8.82
N THR A 45 8.40 8.46 7.81
CA THR A 45 8.55 9.22 6.55
C THR A 45 7.63 10.42 6.46
N GLY A 46 6.57 10.45 7.27
CA GLY A 46 5.48 11.42 7.13
C GLY A 46 4.48 11.05 6.02
N PHE A 47 4.65 9.94 5.29
CA PHE A 47 3.77 9.56 4.19
C PHE A 47 3.05 8.24 4.44
N ARG A 48 1.73 8.28 4.35
CA ARG A 48 0.91 7.08 4.32
C ARG A 48 0.81 6.55 2.90
N VAL A 49 1.16 5.28 2.70
CA VAL A 49 1.10 4.60 1.40
C VAL A 49 0.02 3.53 1.43
N ASP A 50 -0.96 3.63 0.54
CA ASP A 50 -2.05 2.68 0.40
C ASP A 50 -2.12 2.14 -1.04
N MET A 51 -2.43 0.85 -1.19
CA MET A 51 -2.70 0.24 -2.50
C MET A 51 -4.12 0.56 -2.96
N VAL A 52 -4.30 0.83 -4.25
CA VAL A 52 -5.62 1.06 -4.85
C VAL A 52 -6.12 -0.23 -5.50
N GLY A 53 -6.97 -0.97 -4.77
CA GLY A 53 -7.50 -2.25 -5.23
C GLY A 53 -6.40 -3.28 -5.57
N GLU A 54 -6.62 -4.12 -6.58
CA GLU A 54 -5.63 -5.07 -7.09
C GLU A 54 -4.79 -4.48 -8.24
N THR A 55 -4.59 -3.16 -8.22
CA THR A 55 -3.78 -2.46 -9.22
C THR A 55 -2.38 -2.23 -8.67
N ARG A 56 -1.36 -2.18 -9.55
CA ARG A 56 0.00 -1.70 -9.20
C ARG A 56 0.01 -0.16 -9.03
N GLN A 57 -1.02 0.40 -8.39
CA GLN A 57 -1.14 1.83 -8.10
C GLN A 57 -1.22 2.06 -6.61
N TYR A 58 -0.59 3.16 -6.19
CA TYR A 58 -0.39 3.52 -4.80
C TYR A 58 -0.80 4.96 -4.58
N GLU A 59 -1.61 5.19 -3.56
CA GLU A 59 -1.89 6.53 -3.05
C GLU A 59 -0.89 6.85 -1.95
N VAL A 60 -0.18 7.96 -2.11
CA VAL A 60 0.80 8.47 -1.17
C VAL A 60 0.27 9.77 -0.59
N ARG A 61 -0.11 9.74 0.69
CA ARG A 61 -0.78 10.83 1.40
C ARG A 61 0.18 11.42 2.42
N PRO A 62 0.54 12.71 2.32
CA PRO A 62 1.31 13.38 3.37
C PRO A 62 0.49 13.43 4.66
N SER A 63 1.10 13.12 5.80
CA SER A 63 0.43 13.13 7.12
C SER A 63 0.14 14.55 7.61
N MET A 64 0.89 15.54 7.09
CA MET A 64 0.75 16.96 7.41
C MET A 64 -0.17 17.70 6.44
N ALA A 65 -0.71 17.00 5.43
CA ALA A 65 -1.56 17.64 4.44
C ALA A 65 -2.90 18.08 5.01
N ILE A 66 -3.37 19.24 4.53
CA ILE A 66 -4.78 19.64 4.66
C ILE A 66 -5.62 18.65 3.83
N LYS A 67 -6.86 18.36 4.29
CA LYS A 67 -7.75 17.35 3.69
C LYS A 67 -7.76 17.43 2.16
N GLY A 68 -7.37 16.33 1.50
CA GLY A 68 -7.55 16.14 0.06
C GLY A 68 -6.26 15.84 -0.71
N ASP A 69 -5.10 16.24 -0.20
CA ASP A 69 -3.85 16.06 -0.95
C ASP A 69 -3.42 14.60 -1.03
N VAL A 70 -3.25 14.14 -2.26
CA VAL A 70 -2.84 12.77 -2.57
C VAL A 70 -1.98 12.76 -3.83
N LEU A 71 -0.82 12.12 -3.72
CA LEU A 71 -0.01 11.72 -4.86
C LEU A 71 -0.44 10.33 -5.28
N LYS A 72 -0.43 10.05 -6.58
CA LYS A 72 -0.68 8.71 -7.11
C LYS A 72 0.55 8.23 -7.84
N PHE A 73 1.02 7.04 -7.49
CA PHE A 73 2.12 6.38 -8.18
C PHE A 73 1.65 5.10 -8.83
N ARG A 74 2.27 4.73 -9.95
CA ARG A 74 2.12 3.43 -10.60
C ARG A 74 3.47 2.72 -10.59
N CYS A 75 3.48 1.46 -10.19
CA CYS A 75 4.64 0.59 -10.33
C CYS A 75 4.55 -0.14 -11.68
N SER A 76 5.57 0.01 -12.52
CA SER A 76 5.74 -0.73 -13.77
C SER A 76 5.91 -2.22 -13.49
N LYS A 77 5.92 -3.08 -14.52
CA LYS A 77 6.16 -4.52 -14.33
C LYS A 77 7.57 -4.78 -13.78
N GLU A 78 8.49 -3.94 -14.18
CA GLU A 78 9.93 -3.94 -13.92
C GLU A 78 10.28 -3.39 -12.54
N GLY A 79 9.34 -2.71 -11.86
CA GLY A 79 9.51 -2.21 -10.49
C GLY A 79 9.68 -0.71 -10.39
N ASP A 80 9.73 0.01 -11.51
CA ASP A 80 9.89 1.46 -11.55
C ASP A 80 8.62 2.16 -11.11
N MET A 81 8.77 3.27 -10.40
CA MET A 81 7.66 4.06 -9.86
C MET A 81 7.46 5.32 -10.69
N GLU A 82 6.27 5.48 -11.24
CA GLU A 82 5.86 6.61 -12.08
C GLU A 82 4.80 7.45 -11.35
N LEU A 83 5.01 8.77 -11.27
CA LEU A 83 4.01 9.68 -10.72
C LEU A 83 2.88 9.88 -11.74
N LEU A 84 1.64 9.66 -11.31
CA LEU A 84 0.43 9.90 -12.08
C LEU A 84 -0.11 11.31 -11.82
N PRO A 85 -0.78 11.95 -12.80
CA PRO A 85 -1.40 13.25 -12.60
C PRO A 85 -2.46 13.23 -11.49
N THR A 86 -2.35 14.18 -10.56
CA THR A 86 -3.39 14.51 -9.57
C THR A 86 -3.44 16.03 -9.40
N GLU A 87 -4.54 16.55 -8.84
CA GLU A 87 -4.64 17.97 -8.49
C GLU A 87 -3.53 18.39 -7.53
N PHE A 88 -3.11 17.52 -6.61
CA PHE A 88 -1.98 17.84 -5.74
C PHE A 88 -0.65 17.91 -6.51
N ALA A 89 -0.43 16.98 -7.46
CA ALA A 89 0.79 16.96 -8.26
C ALA A 89 0.93 18.23 -9.14
N THR A 90 -0.16 18.81 -9.65
CA THR A 90 -0.10 20.05 -10.44
C THR A 90 0.41 21.25 -9.62
N ARG A 91 0.22 21.25 -8.30
CA ARG A 91 0.75 22.28 -7.40
C ARG A 91 2.23 22.06 -7.05
N LEU A 92 2.82 20.95 -7.46
CA LEU A 92 4.19 20.52 -7.14
C LEU A 92 5.11 20.52 -8.37
N SER A 93 4.71 21.16 -9.48
CA SER A 93 5.47 21.19 -10.73
C SER A 93 6.96 21.53 -10.56
N PRO A 94 7.36 22.54 -9.75
CA PRO A 94 8.79 22.84 -9.57
C PRO A 94 9.59 21.69 -8.96
N GLN A 95 9.01 20.96 -8.00
CA GLN A 95 9.67 19.81 -7.37
C GLN A 95 9.66 18.58 -8.27
N ILE A 96 8.61 18.39 -9.06
CA ILE A 96 8.54 17.32 -10.06
C ILE A 96 9.67 17.51 -11.08
N GLU A 97 9.82 18.71 -11.62
CA GLU A 97 10.89 19.05 -12.57
C GLU A 97 12.27 18.82 -11.93
N THR A 98 12.54 19.47 -10.80
CA THR A 98 13.86 19.40 -10.14
C THR A 98 14.23 17.99 -9.68
N TYR A 99 13.30 17.26 -9.05
CA TYR A 99 13.65 16.03 -8.34
C TYR A 99 13.30 14.75 -9.10
N LEU A 100 12.21 14.74 -9.89
CA LEU A 100 11.83 13.55 -10.65
C LEU A 100 12.40 13.57 -12.07
N GLN A 101 12.36 14.72 -12.76
CA GLN A 101 12.80 14.82 -14.15
C GLN A 101 14.32 15.02 -14.27
N GLU A 102 14.91 15.95 -13.52
CA GLU A 102 16.35 16.23 -13.62
C GLU A 102 17.20 15.26 -12.77
N ARG A 103 16.74 14.93 -11.56
CA ARG A 103 17.53 14.15 -10.59
C ARG A 103 17.09 12.70 -10.42
N HIS A 104 15.98 12.31 -11.04
CA HIS A 104 15.44 10.94 -10.99
C HIS A 104 15.35 10.36 -9.57
N SER A 105 14.98 11.18 -8.57
CA SER A 105 14.98 10.81 -7.16
C SER A 105 13.63 11.06 -6.50
N ILE A 106 12.84 9.99 -6.38
CA ILE A 106 11.58 9.99 -5.62
C ILE A 106 11.81 10.35 -4.15
N PRO A 107 12.84 9.84 -3.44
CA PRO A 107 13.09 10.25 -2.06
C PRO A 107 13.34 11.76 -1.93
N ALA A 108 14.12 12.37 -2.84
CA ALA A 108 14.36 13.81 -2.82
C ALA A 108 13.09 14.60 -3.12
N PHE A 109 12.28 14.14 -4.08
CA PHE A 109 10.97 14.71 -4.37
C PHE A 109 10.07 14.70 -3.13
N LEU A 110 9.88 13.54 -2.48
CA LEU A 110 9.02 13.43 -1.30
C LEU A 110 9.54 14.28 -0.13
N ALA A 111 10.86 14.33 0.10
CA ALA A 111 11.45 15.21 1.10
C ALA A 111 11.13 16.70 0.83
N SER A 112 11.23 17.13 -0.43
CA SER A 112 10.89 18.50 -0.81
C SER A 112 9.39 18.82 -0.66
N VAL A 113 8.52 17.82 -0.85
CA VAL A 113 7.07 17.96 -0.58
C VAL A 113 6.85 18.15 0.92
N THR A 114 7.51 17.36 1.77
CA THR A 114 7.43 17.52 3.23
C THR A 114 7.85 18.92 3.67
N LEU A 115 8.99 19.42 3.18
CA LEU A 115 9.48 20.76 3.53
C LEU A 115 8.49 21.85 3.08
N ARG A 116 7.98 21.75 1.84
CA ARG A 116 6.97 22.72 1.36
C ARG A 116 5.71 22.73 2.24
N LEU A 117 5.21 21.55 2.63
CA LEU A 117 4.01 21.44 3.45
C LEU A 117 4.22 21.94 4.89
N LEU A 118 5.46 21.91 5.38
CA LEU A 118 5.84 22.46 6.69
C LEU A 118 5.85 24.00 6.68
N ASP A 119 6.27 24.59 5.56
CA ASP A 119 6.40 26.04 5.38
C ASP A 119 5.10 26.74 4.94
N SER A 120 4.04 25.98 4.64
CA SER A 120 2.76 26.45 4.09
C SER A 120 1.66 26.69 5.12
#